data_AF-A0A0Z8UHG1-F1
#
_entry.id   AF-A0A0Z8UHG1-F1
#
_cell.length_a   1.000
_cell.length_b   1.000
_cell.length_c   1.000
_cell.angle_alpha   90.00
_cell.angle_beta   90.00
_cell.angle_gamma   90.00
#
_symmetry.space_group_name_H-M   'P 1'
#
loop_
_entity.id
_entity.type
_entity.pdbx_description
1 polymer ?
#
loop_
_entity_poly.entity_id
_entity_poly.type
_entity_poly.pdbx_seq_one_letter_code
_entity_poly.pdbx_strand_id
1 'polypeptide(L)'
;MPDTKTKTLTEQIVKYVKDTAQLYTDEWLGYNKVAKMYQHDLVNHGSSEYVQGDVYTNTIEGFWAGLKRGVLGIYHSWSKKYLQDYVDEFVFRYNTRDYSDSQRFNFLLSNAGVRTKYRELIYGY
;
A
#
# COMPACT_ATOMS: atom_id res chain seq x y z
N MET A 1 5.33 8.71 -8.22
CA MET A 1 6.57 8.72 -7.42
C MET A 1 7.78 8.69 -8.35
N PRO A 2 8.74 9.62 -8.21
CA PRO A 2 9.92 9.70 -9.08
C PRO A 2 11.06 8.74 -8.69
N ASP A 3 11.25 8.46 -7.39
CA ASP A 3 12.31 7.57 -6.88
C ASP A 3 11.99 7.04 -5.47
N THR A 4 12.85 6.14 -4.96
CA THR A 4 12.78 5.56 -3.61
C THR A 4 13.81 6.16 -2.64
N LYS A 5 14.28 7.39 -2.90
CA LYS A 5 15.27 8.06 -2.05
C LYS A 5 14.63 8.54 -0.75
N THR A 6 15.47 8.69 0.28
CA THR A 6 15.06 9.12 1.63
C THR A 6 14.17 10.36 1.62
N LYS A 7 14.51 11.39 0.82
CA LYS A 7 13.73 12.63 0.75
C LYS A 7 12.29 12.37 0.26
N THR A 8 12.17 11.72 -0.89
CA THR A 8 10.88 11.40 -1.53
C THR A 8 10.00 10.55 -0.62
N LEU A 9 10.57 9.50 -0.02
CA LEU A 9 9.84 8.63 0.92
C LEU A 9 9.39 9.37 2.17
N THR A 10 10.29 10.17 2.79
CA THR A 10 9.97 10.93 3.99
C THR A 10 8.82 11.90 3.75
N GLU A 11 8.84 12.63 2.62
CA GLU A 11 7.78 13.57 2.26
C GLU A 11 6.42 12.89 2.11
N GLN A 12 6.35 11.70 1.50
CA GLN A 12 5.09 10.97 1.38
C GLN A 12 4.61 10.41 2.72
N ILE A 13 5.51 9.85 3.52
CA ILE A 13 5.16 9.27 4.82
C ILE A 13 4.59 10.37 5.72
N VAL A 14 5.25 11.51 5.82
CA VAL A 14 4.77 12.66 6.62
C VAL A 14 3.45 13.22 6.10
N LYS A 15 3.18 13.14 4.79
CA LYS A 15 1.92 13.61 4.21
C LYS A 15 0.73 12.74 4.62
N TYR A 16 0.91 11.42 4.72
CA TYR A 16 -0.21 10.47 4.85
C TYR A 16 -0.26 9.70 6.17
N VAL A 17 0.83 9.71 6.95
CA VAL A 17 0.93 9.01 8.23
C VAL A 17 0.87 10.03 9.37
N LYS A 18 0.07 9.74 10.40
CA LYS A 18 0.00 10.56 11.61
C LYS A 18 1.30 10.46 12.38
N ASP A 19 1.79 11.57 12.90
CA ASP A 19 3.00 11.67 13.73
C ASP A 19 3.01 10.75 14.96
N THR A 20 1.85 10.40 15.50
CA THR A 20 1.70 9.44 16.62
C THR A 20 1.72 7.97 16.20
N ALA A 21 1.90 7.65 14.92
CA ALA A 21 1.85 6.27 14.44
C ALA A 21 3.10 5.47 14.81
N GLN A 22 2.90 4.20 15.16
CA GLN A 22 3.96 3.19 15.18
C GLN A 22 4.24 2.73 13.75
N LEU A 23 5.51 2.78 13.33
CA LEU A 23 5.94 2.35 12.02
C LEU A 23 6.77 1.06 12.11
N TYR A 24 6.50 0.16 11.18
CA TYR A 24 7.27 -1.07 10.98
C TYR A 24 7.79 -1.10 9.54
N THR A 25 9.12 -1.17 9.37
CA THR A 25 9.74 -1.22 8.03
C THR A 25 10.80 -2.32 7.93
N ASP A 26 11.28 -2.56 6.72
CA ASP A 26 12.51 -3.30 6.49
C ASP A 26 13.76 -2.42 6.74
N GLU A 27 14.93 -2.97 6.41
CA GLU A 27 16.24 -2.35 6.61
C GLU A 27 16.63 -1.30 5.56
N TRP A 28 15.71 -0.90 4.69
CA TRP A 28 16.04 0.03 3.62
C TRP A 28 16.47 1.39 4.18
N LEU A 29 17.69 1.82 3.83
CA LEU A 29 18.29 3.08 4.30
C LEU A 29 17.46 4.34 3.98
N GLY A 30 16.53 4.24 3.03
CA GLY A 30 15.54 5.27 2.73
C GLY A 30 14.67 5.65 3.94
N TYR A 31 14.49 4.76 4.92
CA TYR A 31 13.67 5.01 6.11
C TYR A 31 14.42 5.66 7.27
N ASN A 32 15.76 5.80 7.21
CA ASN A 32 16.59 6.32 8.31
C ASN A 32 16.15 7.68 8.85
N LYS A 33 15.57 8.55 8.00
CA LYS A 33 15.06 9.86 8.42
C LYS A 33 13.72 9.73 9.15
N VAL A 34 12.85 8.86 8.65
CA VAL A 34 11.52 8.59 9.22
C VAL A 34 11.66 7.88 10.57
N ALA A 35 12.62 6.97 10.71
CA ALA A 35 12.97 6.30 11.97
C ALA A 35 13.27 7.27 13.13
N LYS A 36 13.72 8.49 12.82
CA LYS A 36 13.98 9.55 13.81
C LYS A 36 12.76 10.42 14.14
N MET A 37 11.71 10.33 13.33
CA MET A 37 10.53 11.18 13.41
C MET A 37 9.32 10.46 14.03
N TYR A 38 9.30 9.13 14.00
CA TYR A 38 8.20 8.29 14.46
C TYR A 38 8.70 7.27 15.48
N GLN A 39 7.78 6.70 16.26
CA GLN A 39 8.07 5.45 16.94
C GLN A 39 8.22 4.36 15.86
N HIS A 40 9.41 3.79 15.75
CA HIS A 40 9.80 2.97 14.61
C HIS A 40 10.60 1.76 15.04
N ASP A 41 10.12 0.59 14.62
CA ASP A 41 10.85 -0.66 14.73
C ASP A 41 11.09 -1.22 13.32
N LEU A 42 12.18 -1.96 13.17
CA LEU A 42 12.59 -2.52 11.88
C LEU A 42 12.80 -4.02 11.98
N VAL A 43 12.48 -4.70 10.87
CA VAL A 43 12.68 -6.13 10.72
C VAL A 43 13.98 -6.35 9.94
N ASN A 44 14.93 -7.05 10.56
CA ASN A 44 16.20 -7.38 9.94
C ASN A 44 16.10 -8.69 9.14
N HIS A 45 15.78 -8.56 7.85
CA HIS A 45 15.73 -9.71 6.94
C HIS A 45 17.13 -10.31 6.68
N GLY A 46 18.21 -9.52 6.83
CA GLY A 46 19.59 -9.98 6.68
C GLY A 46 20.08 -10.92 7.79
N SER A 47 19.49 -10.84 9.00
CA SER A 47 19.78 -11.72 10.13
C SER A 47 18.81 -12.91 10.25
N SER A 48 17.93 -13.11 9.25
CA SER A 48 16.84 -14.11 9.27
C SER A 48 15.79 -13.87 10.37
N GLU A 49 15.66 -12.64 10.86
CA GLU A 49 14.58 -12.26 11.77
C GLU A 49 13.35 -11.86 10.95
N TYR A 50 12.40 -12.79 10.79
CA TYR A 50 11.18 -12.56 10.00
C TYR A 50 10.00 -12.04 10.83
N VAL A 51 10.08 -12.15 12.16
CA VAL A 51 9.07 -11.70 13.13
C VAL A 51 9.74 -11.39 14.46
N GLN A 52 9.52 -10.20 15.00
CA GLN A 52 9.84 -9.86 16.40
C GLN A 52 8.56 -9.37 17.10
N GLY A 53 7.78 -10.30 17.67
CA GLY A 53 6.46 -9.96 18.24
C GLY A 53 5.51 -9.42 17.17
N ASP A 54 4.94 -8.23 17.39
CA ASP A 54 4.07 -7.54 16.44
C ASP A 54 4.85 -6.78 15.33
N VAL A 55 6.19 -6.83 15.37
CA VAL A 55 7.07 -6.18 14.38
C VAL A 55 7.32 -7.13 13.22
N TYR A 56 6.55 -6.97 12.13
CA TYR A 56 6.74 -7.73 10.88
C TYR A 56 6.21 -6.96 9.66
N THR A 57 6.81 -7.22 8.48
CA THR A 57 6.39 -6.65 7.19
C THR A 57 5.60 -7.64 6.31
N ASN A 58 5.38 -8.86 6.81
CA ASN A 58 4.76 -9.97 6.06
C ASN A 58 3.37 -9.64 5.47
N THR A 59 2.55 -8.84 6.17
CA THR A 59 1.23 -8.44 5.66
C THR A 59 1.34 -7.62 4.39
N ILE A 60 2.18 -6.57 4.40
CA ILE A 60 2.34 -5.70 3.23
C ILE A 60 3.08 -6.41 2.09
N GLU A 61 4.02 -7.30 2.41
CA GLU A 61 4.67 -8.17 1.42
C GLU A 61 3.68 -9.11 0.73
N GLY A 62 2.77 -9.72 1.50
CA GLY A 62 1.69 -10.56 0.97
C GLY A 62 0.76 -9.79 0.02
N PHE A 63 0.41 -8.55 0.37
CA PHE A 63 -0.33 -7.65 -0.52
C PHE A 63 0.43 -7.42 -1.85
N TRP A 64 1.72 -7.06 -1.78
CA TRP A 64 2.52 -6.82 -2.97
C TRP A 64 2.71 -8.07 -3.84
N ALA A 65 2.82 -9.25 -3.23
CA ALA A 65 2.88 -10.51 -3.95
C ALA A 65 1.58 -10.79 -4.72
N GLY A 66 0.42 -10.45 -4.14
CA GLY A 66 -0.87 -10.51 -4.82
C GLY A 66 -0.94 -9.53 -6.00
N LEU A 67 -0.58 -8.27 -5.76
CA LEU A 67 -0.60 -7.21 -6.77
C LEU A 67 0.29 -7.55 -7.97
N LYS A 68 1.55 -7.95 -7.73
CA LYS A 68 2.49 -8.33 -8.80
C LYS A 68 2.00 -9.52 -9.62
N ARG A 69 1.38 -10.52 -8.99
CA ARG A 69 0.76 -11.64 -9.71
C ARG A 69 -0.44 -11.20 -10.56
N GLY A 70 -1.21 -10.23 -10.07
CA GLY A 70 -2.28 -9.59 -10.82
C GLY A 70 -1.80 -8.95 -12.12
N VAL A 71 -0.68 -8.21 -12.07
CA VAL A 71 -0.04 -7.61 -13.25
C VAL A 71 0.29 -8.68 -14.30
N LEU A 72 0.75 -9.85 -13.86
CA LEU A 72 1.20 -10.93 -14.75
C LEU A 72 0.05 -11.81 -15.29
N GLY A 73 -1.02 -12.00 -14.50
CA GLY A 73 -2.03 -13.02 -14.78
C GLY A 73 -3.45 -12.51 -15.05
N ILE A 74 -3.82 -11.33 -14.57
CA ILE A 74 -5.18 -10.77 -14.73
C ILE A 74 -5.22 -9.76 -15.87
N TYR A 75 -4.22 -8.88 -15.94
CA TYR A 75 -4.14 -7.82 -16.94
C TYR A 75 -3.08 -8.17 -17.98
N HIS A 76 -3.31 -7.78 -19.24
CA HIS A 76 -2.31 -7.94 -20.29
C HIS A 76 -1.13 -6.96 -20.11
N SER A 77 -1.43 -5.73 -19.68
CA SER A 77 -0.44 -4.70 -19.37
C SER A 77 -1.08 -3.59 -18.53
N TRP A 78 -0.28 -2.94 -17.69
CA TRP A 78 -0.72 -1.79 -16.89
C TRP A 78 -0.30 -0.49 -17.57
N SER A 79 -1.29 0.37 -17.83
CA SER A 79 -1.00 1.75 -18.23
C SER A 79 -0.63 2.57 -17.01
N LYS A 80 0.49 3.31 -17.11
CA LYS A 80 0.91 4.27 -16.07
C LYS A 80 -0.19 5.29 -15.74
N LYS A 81 -1.06 5.61 -16.71
CA LYS A 81 -2.18 6.54 -16.53
C LYS A 81 -3.19 6.06 -15.47
N TYR A 82 -3.43 4.76 -15.38
CA TYR A 82 -4.44 4.16 -14.49
C TYR A 82 -3.80 3.38 -13.35
N LEU A 83 -2.52 3.65 -13.05
CA LEU A 83 -1.77 2.90 -12.06
C LEU A 83 -2.43 2.95 -10.67
N GLN A 84 -2.96 4.11 -10.30
CA GLN A 84 -3.65 4.29 -9.03
C GLN A 84 -4.95 3.47 -8.99
N ASP A 85 -5.74 3.47 -10.06
CA ASP A 85 -6.98 2.68 -10.14
C ASP A 85 -6.72 1.18 -9.95
N TYR A 86 -5.65 0.65 -10.56
CA TYR A 86 -5.25 -0.74 -10.34
C TYR A 86 -4.88 -0.99 -8.87
N VAL A 87 -4.07 -0.10 -8.27
CA VAL A 87 -3.69 -0.24 -6.85
C VAL A 87 -4.93 -0.20 -5.96
N ASP A 88 -5.86 0.73 -6.19
CA ASP A 88 -7.08 0.88 -5.41
C ASP A 88 -7.97 -0.37 -5.52
N GLU A 89 -8.06 -0.97 -6.71
CA GLU A 89 -8.74 -2.24 -6.92
C GLU A 89 -8.12 -3.37 -6.10
N PHE A 90 -6.78 -3.48 -6.08
CA PHE A 90 -6.09 -4.49 -5.28
C PHE A 90 -6.25 -4.23 -3.78
N VAL A 91 -6.24 -2.96 -3.34
CA VAL A 91 -6.52 -2.59 -1.95
C VAL A 91 -7.93 -3.04 -1.57
N PHE A 92 -8.92 -2.77 -2.42
CA PHE A 92 -10.30 -3.20 -2.21
C PHE A 92 -10.41 -4.73 -2.10
N ARG A 93 -9.82 -5.47 -3.06
CA ARG A 93 -9.80 -6.94 -3.05
C ARG A 93 -9.12 -7.50 -1.80
N TYR A 94 -7.98 -6.94 -1.41
CA TYR A 94 -7.22 -7.41 -0.25
C TYR A 94 -7.98 -7.17 1.05
N ASN A 95 -8.56 -5.97 1.23
CA ASN A 95 -9.29 -5.61 2.44
C ASN A 95 -10.65 -6.32 2.58
N THR A 96 -11.19 -6.84 1.48
CA THR A 96 -12.46 -7.60 1.44
C THR A 96 -12.25 -9.10 1.15
N ARG A 97 -11.03 -9.62 1.33
CA ARG A 97 -10.69 -11.02 1.00
C ARG A 97 -11.51 -12.07 1.75
N ASP A 98 -11.95 -11.73 2.96
CA ASP A 98 -12.74 -12.62 3.82
C ASP A 98 -14.25 -12.44 3.62
N TYR A 99 -14.66 -11.55 2.71
CA TYR A 99 -16.07 -11.33 2.40
C TYR A 99 -16.56 -12.35 1.39
N SER A 100 -17.80 -12.81 1.56
CA SER A 100 -18.52 -13.49 0.47
C SER A 100 -18.70 -12.55 -0.72
N ASP A 101 -18.89 -13.12 -1.92
CA ASP A 101 -19.10 -12.33 -3.13
C ASP A 101 -20.29 -11.38 -3.01
N SER A 102 -21.38 -11.80 -2.37
CA SER A 102 -22.55 -10.95 -2.13
C SER A 102 -22.23 -9.78 -1.19
N GLN A 103 -21.47 -10.01 -0.12
CA GLN A 103 -21.04 -8.94 0.79
C GLN A 103 -20.13 -7.94 0.08
N ARG A 104 -19.15 -8.43 -0.68
CA ARG A 104 -18.22 -7.57 -1.42
C ARG A 104 -18.94 -6.75 -2.49
N PHE A 105 -19.90 -7.34 -3.20
CA PHE A 105 -20.71 -6.64 -4.18
C PHE A 105 -21.58 -5.54 -3.53
N ASN A 106 -22.27 -5.86 -2.44
CA ASN A 106 -23.08 -4.87 -1.72
C ASN A 106 -22.21 -3.73 -1.16
N PHE A 107 -21.02 -4.04 -0.65
CA PHE A 107 -20.07 -3.05 -0.18
C PHE A 107 -19.55 -2.16 -1.31
N LEU A 108 -19.32 -2.70 -2.51
CA LEU A 108 -19.00 -1.89 -3.68
C LEU A 108 -20.15 -0.92 -4.00
N LEU A 109 -21.38 -1.42 -4.06
CA LEU A 109 -22.56 -0.61 -4.38
C LEU A 109 -22.79 0.52 -3.36
N SER A 110 -22.61 0.26 -2.07
CA SER A 110 -22.77 1.30 -1.04
C SER A 110 -21.76 2.44 -1.19
N ASN A 111 -20.60 2.17 -1.79
CA ASN A 111 -19.55 3.16 -2.02
C ASN A 111 -19.57 3.74 -3.45
N ALA A 112 -20.38 3.19 -4.36
CA ALA A 112 -20.48 3.63 -5.76
C ALA A 112 -21.27 4.93 -5.96
N GLY A 113 -22.00 5.40 -4.93
CA GLY A 113 -22.81 6.62 -4.98
C GLY A 113 -22.02 7.94 -5.00
N VAL A 114 -20.68 7.89 -4.95
CA VAL A 114 -19.83 9.08 -5.03
C VAL A 114 -19.72 9.49 -6.50
N ARG A 115 -20.20 10.69 -6.84
CA ARG A 115 -20.02 11.27 -8.18
C ARG A 115 -18.54 11.53 -8.42
N THR A 116 -17.87 10.63 -9.14
CA THR A 116 -16.50 10.82 -9.63
C THR A 116 -16.54 11.50 -10.99
N LYS A 117 -15.90 12.67 -11.11
CA LYS A 117 -15.71 13.30 -12.41
C LYS A 117 -14.60 12.56 -13.15
N TYR A 118 -14.68 12.48 -14.48
CA TYR A 118 -13.62 11.88 -15.31
C TYR A 118 -12.22 12.46 -15.04
N ARG A 119 -12.16 13.75 -14.70
CA ARG A 119 -10.92 14.41 -14.26
C ARG A 119 -10.36 13.79 -12.97
N GLU A 120 -11.21 13.48 -12.00
CA GLU A 120 -10.80 12.88 -10.72
C GLU A 120 -10.29 11.45 -10.94
N LEU A 121 -10.86 10.71 -11.89
CA LEU A 121 -10.41 9.37 -12.28
C LEU A 121 -9.00 9.38 -12.91
N ILE A 122 -8.67 10.38 -13.73
CA ILE A 122 -7.38 10.40 -14.44
C ILE A 122 -6.25 10.98 -13.58
N TYR A 123 -6.56 11.95 -12.73
CA TYR A 123 -5.54 12.74 -12.05
C TYR A 123 -5.39 12.41 -10.56
N GLY A 124 -6.30 11.62 -9.96
CA GLY A 124 -6.32 11.40 -8.52
C GLY A 124 -6.61 12.68 -7.74
N TYR A 125 -6.78 12.57 -6.42
CA TYR A 125 -6.96 13.72 -5.52
C TYR A 125 -5.64 14.43 -5.19
#